data_AF-A0A2H5FKG9-F1
#
_entry.id   AF-A0A2H5FKG9-F1
#
_cell.length_a   1.000
_cell.length_b   1.000
_cell.length_c   1.000
_cell.angle_alpha   90.00
_cell.angle_beta   90.00
_cell.angle_gamma   90.00
#
_symmetry.space_group_name_H-M   'P 1'
#
loop_
_entity.id
_entity.type
_entity.pdbx_description
1 polymer ?
#
loop_
_entity_poly.entity_id
_entity_poly.type
_entity_poly.pdbx_seq_one_letter_code
_entity_poly.pdbx_strand_id
1 'polypeptide(L)'
;MKNPTIAIDPDKLIPDNKQGMITENGTFYRKGTSLATFDNAKKYQALIDNGVNDVTHPEIQNTINDQRFITNMMAVGLYFSFFPEADWLADEQQEGRMMPALLMLQQYPNKLSNELQQRLLYLKNKLNPITRALIEETLDYHKKYMERLGETKKYLSHLLIQYMHSMANQNMSDIDALWLDTPESCFITPYSDKPIKGKSNIINFIKKHVDQLIYHISNVDIEIDLIKGITHLYALKTLKTESKENHISKEKPASTQAIINVEFVRLDVPSCQPILKGFDDWRLGNWKIYNWTEVFTYSQF
;
A
#
# COMPACT_ATOMS: atom_id res chain seq x y z
N MET A 1 32.75 9.13 25.16
CA MET A 1 31.67 10.02 25.64
C MET A 1 30.35 9.29 25.43
N LYS A 2 29.55 9.09 26.49
CA LYS A 2 28.22 8.48 26.35
C LYS A 2 27.34 9.47 25.61
N ASN A 3 26.72 9.05 24.50
CA ASN A 3 25.58 9.81 23.96
C ASN A 3 24.55 9.90 25.09
N PRO A 4 24.10 11.09 25.50
CA PRO A 4 22.99 11.17 26.43
C PRO A 4 21.81 10.57 25.68
N THR A 5 21.37 9.38 26.09
CA THR A 5 20.11 8.81 25.66
C THR A 5 19.08 9.86 26.03
N ILE A 6 18.58 10.62 25.05
CA ILE A 6 17.56 11.63 25.31
C ILE A 6 16.35 10.81 25.78
N ALA A 7 16.13 10.80 27.09
CA ALA A 7 14.89 10.36 27.68
C ALA A 7 13.86 11.40 27.25
N ILE A 8 13.18 11.13 26.15
CA ILE A 8 12.07 11.92 25.68
C ILE A 8 10.99 11.78 26.73
N ASP A 9 10.78 12.85 27.49
CA ASP A 9 9.70 12.95 28.46
C ASP A 9 8.44 13.37 27.70
N PRO A 10 7.41 12.51 27.60
CA PRO A 10 6.21 12.81 26.82
C PRO A 10 5.46 14.01 27.37
N ASP A 11 5.56 14.27 28.68
CA ASP A 11 4.99 15.45 29.33
C ASP A 11 5.70 16.75 28.92
N LYS A 12 6.93 16.66 28.40
CA LYS A 12 7.65 17.79 27.82
C LYS A 12 7.35 17.99 26.33
N LEU A 13 6.78 17.00 25.65
CA LEU A 13 6.40 17.11 24.23
C LEU A 13 5.10 17.89 24.04
N ILE A 14 4.15 17.76 24.98
CA ILE A 14 2.86 18.45 24.94
C ILE A 14 2.65 19.18 26.27
N PRO A 15 2.53 20.52 26.28
CA PRO A 15 2.28 21.29 27.49
C PRO A 15 1.08 20.77 28.29
N ASP A 16 1.17 20.82 29.62
CA ASP A 16 0.14 20.28 30.52
C ASP A 16 -1.27 20.84 30.30
N ASN A 17 -1.36 22.06 29.76
CA ASN A 17 -2.64 22.69 29.44
C ASN A 17 -3.25 22.25 28.09
N LYS A 18 -2.63 21.33 27.35
CA LYS A 18 -3.11 20.84 26.05
C LYS A 18 -3.37 19.32 26.08
N GLN A 19 -4.55 18.92 25.61
CA GLN A 19 -4.91 17.50 25.43
C GLN A 19 -4.30 16.88 24.16
N GLY A 20 -3.88 17.73 23.22
CA GLY A 20 -3.28 17.33 21.96
C GLY A 20 -2.67 18.51 21.20
N MET A 21 -2.01 18.21 20.08
CA MET A 21 -1.33 19.19 19.22
C MET A 21 -1.46 18.78 17.76
N ILE A 22 -1.66 19.72 16.84
CA ILE A 22 -1.54 19.45 15.39
C ILE A 22 -0.18 20.01 14.94
N THR A 23 0.64 19.21 14.26
CA THR A 23 1.90 19.67 13.65
C THR A 23 1.65 20.38 12.32
N GLU A 24 2.68 21.06 11.82
CA GLU A 24 2.66 21.78 10.53
C GLU A 24 2.28 20.89 9.33
N ASN A 25 2.52 19.58 9.42
CA ASN A 25 2.13 18.60 8.40
C ASN A 25 0.67 18.06 8.55
N GLY A 26 -0.13 18.65 9.45
CA GLY A 26 -1.53 18.28 9.67
C GLY A 26 -1.75 17.07 10.59
N THR A 27 -0.71 16.53 11.22
CA THR A 27 -0.83 15.37 12.11
C THR A 27 -1.30 15.77 13.51
N PHE A 28 -2.35 15.13 14.03
CA PHE A 28 -2.87 15.39 15.38
C PHE A 28 -2.36 14.41 16.44
N TYR A 29 -1.64 14.89 17.44
CA TYR A 29 -1.18 14.14 18.60
C TYR A 29 -2.13 14.26 19.78
N ARG A 30 -2.31 13.17 20.54
CA ARG A 30 -3.05 13.17 21.80
C ARG A 30 -2.13 12.80 22.95
N LYS A 31 -2.07 13.64 23.99
CA LYS A 31 -1.16 13.48 25.15
C LYS A 31 -1.31 12.12 25.83
N GLY A 32 -2.56 11.69 26.08
CA GLY A 32 -2.83 10.40 26.72
C GLY A 32 -2.36 9.19 25.91
N THR A 33 -2.40 9.27 24.57
CA THR A 33 -1.90 8.19 23.71
C THR A 33 -0.38 8.11 23.78
N SER A 34 0.32 9.24 23.73
CA SER A 34 1.77 9.30 23.88
C SER A 34 2.22 8.71 25.22
N LEU A 35 1.59 9.12 26.32
CA LEU A 35 1.94 8.61 27.66
C LEU A 35 1.77 7.09 27.75
N ALA A 36 0.62 6.56 27.31
CA ALA A 36 0.40 5.12 27.25
C ALA A 36 1.47 4.40 26.41
N THR A 37 1.94 5.04 25.34
CA THR A 37 2.99 4.48 24.50
C THR A 37 4.30 4.29 25.25
N PHE A 38 4.76 5.34 25.93
CA PHE A 38 6.01 5.30 26.69
C PHE A 38 5.91 4.41 27.93
N ASP A 39 4.76 4.37 28.59
CA ASP A 39 4.54 3.49 29.74
C ASP A 39 4.62 2.02 29.36
N ASN A 40 4.07 1.63 28.22
CA ASN A 40 4.18 0.26 27.73
C ASN A 40 5.63 -0.08 27.30
N ALA A 41 6.33 0.85 26.65
CA ALA A 41 7.76 0.70 26.35
C ALA A 41 8.61 0.50 27.63
N LYS A 42 8.33 1.28 28.69
CA LYS A 42 9.00 1.15 30.00
C LYS A 42 8.69 -0.19 30.67
N LYS A 43 7.42 -0.61 30.69
CA LYS A 43 7.01 -1.91 31.24
C LYS A 43 7.73 -3.06 30.53
N TYR A 44 7.77 -3.01 29.20
CA TYR A 44 8.49 -4.01 28.40
C TYR A 44 9.98 -4.05 28.72
N GLN A 45 10.64 -2.88 28.80
CA GLN A 45 12.05 -2.80 29.19
C GLN A 45 12.28 -3.37 30.60
N ALA A 46 11.42 -3.04 31.56
CA ALA A 46 11.54 -3.55 32.93
C ALA A 46 11.42 -5.08 32.99
N LEU A 47 10.57 -5.70 32.17
CA LEU A 47 10.48 -7.16 32.08
C LEU A 47 11.79 -7.78 31.57
N ILE A 48 12.41 -7.17 30.55
CA ILE A 48 13.71 -7.60 30.03
C ILE A 48 14.81 -7.44 31.08
N ASP A 49 14.86 -6.28 31.74
CA ASP A 49 15.85 -5.96 32.78
C ASP A 49 15.73 -6.90 33.99
N ASN A 50 14.52 -7.38 34.29
CA ASN A 50 14.23 -8.37 35.33
C ASN A 50 14.53 -9.82 34.88
N GLY A 51 15.09 -10.03 33.68
CA GLY A 51 15.55 -11.34 33.20
C GLY A 51 14.47 -12.21 32.55
N VAL A 52 13.29 -11.67 32.24
CA VAL A 52 12.28 -12.41 31.46
C VAL A 52 12.82 -12.64 30.04
N ASN A 53 12.76 -13.90 29.60
CA ASN A 53 13.28 -14.34 28.30
C ASN A 53 12.29 -15.23 27.52
N ASP A 54 11.10 -15.47 28.08
CA ASP A 54 10.06 -16.28 27.48
C ASP A 54 9.01 -15.38 26.81
N VAL A 55 8.87 -15.51 25.49
CA VAL A 55 7.87 -14.76 24.71
C VAL A 55 6.44 -15.10 25.14
N THR A 56 6.20 -16.29 25.69
CA THR A 56 4.88 -16.73 26.14
C THR A 56 4.51 -16.22 27.54
N HIS A 57 5.40 -15.48 28.20
CA HIS A 57 5.15 -14.92 29.52
C HIS A 57 3.87 -14.05 29.50
N PRO A 58 2.90 -14.26 30.41
CA PRO A 58 1.61 -13.57 30.37
C PRO A 58 1.71 -12.04 30.35
N GLU A 59 2.65 -11.46 31.09
CA GLU A 59 2.84 -10.00 31.11
C GLU A 59 3.45 -9.46 29.81
N ILE A 60 4.30 -10.25 29.14
CA ILE A 60 4.84 -9.92 27.82
C ILE A 60 3.71 -9.97 26.79
N GLN A 61 2.91 -11.04 26.82
CA GLN A 61 1.74 -11.19 25.96
C GLN A 61 0.71 -10.09 26.21
N ASN A 62 0.43 -9.71 27.46
CA ASN A 62 -0.49 -8.61 27.76
C ASN A 62 0.04 -7.26 27.26
N THR A 63 1.35 -7.02 27.38
CA THR A 63 1.98 -5.77 26.93
C THR A 63 1.99 -5.66 25.40
N ILE A 64 2.22 -6.78 24.70
CA ILE A 64 2.20 -6.85 23.23
C ILE A 64 0.76 -6.80 22.68
N ASN A 65 -0.17 -7.53 23.30
CA ASN A 65 -1.55 -7.67 22.83
C ASN A 65 -2.48 -6.53 23.24
N ASP A 66 -1.97 -5.47 23.87
CA ASP A 66 -2.74 -4.26 24.09
C ASP A 66 -3.01 -3.55 22.75
N GLN A 67 -3.93 -4.09 21.94
CA GLN A 67 -4.26 -3.64 20.58
C GLN A 67 -4.66 -2.16 20.54
N ARG A 68 -5.13 -1.59 21.66
CA ARG A 68 -5.45 -0.17 21.79
C ARG A 68 -4.22 0.70 21.54
N PHE A 69 -3.03 0.22 21.89
CA PHE A 69 -1.77 0.90 21.68
C PHE A 69 -1.52 1.19 20.19
N ILE A 70 -1.60 0.17 19.33
CA ILE A 70 -1.19 0.29 17.93
C ILE A 70 -2.22 1.11 17.11
N THR A 71 -3.52 0.85 17.32
CA THR A 71 -4.59 1.61 16.67
C THR A 71 -4.59 3.08 17.11
N ASN A 72 -4.30 3.35 18.39
CA ASN A 72 -4.21 4.73 18.86
C ASN A 72 -2.97 5.44 18.33
N MET A 73 -1.79 4.80 18.28
CA MET A 73 -0.56 5.43 17.72
C MET A 73 -0.73 5.88 16.27
N MET A 74 -1.46 5.09 15.46
CA MET A 74 -1.81 5.45 14.08
C MET A 74 -2.80 6.61 14.01
N ALA A 75 -3.88 6.56 14.81
CA ALA A 75 -4.91 7.59 14.83
C ALA A 75 -4.38 8.98 15.23
N VAL A 76 -3.24 9.02 15.92
CA VAL A 76 -2.61 10.27 16.36
C VAL A 76 -1.28 10.59 15.66
N GLY A 77 -0.94 9.86 14.59
CA GLY A 77 0.26 10.02 13.77
C GLY A 77 1.59 10.11 14.54
N LEU A 78 1.65 9.47 15.72
CA LEU A 78 2.78 9.53 16.65
C LEU A 78 4.07 8.98 16.05
N TYR A 79 3.96 8.00 15.15
CA TYR A 79 5.10 7.18 14.78
C TYR A 79 5.94 7.76 13.63
N PHE A 80 5.33 8.40 12.62
CA PHE A 80 6.07 8.84 11.43
C PHE A 80 6.50 10.32 11.45
N SER A 81 6.02 11.10 12.42
CA SER A 81 6.20 12.55 12.41
C SER A 81 6.96 13.11 13.62
N PHE A 82 7.07 12.37 14.73
CA PHE A 82 7.81 12.83 15.91
C PHE A 82 9.18 12.16 16.09
N PHE A 83 9.35 10.91 15.66
CA PHE A 83 10.59 10.15 15.83
C PHE A 83 10.78 9.18 14.65
N PRO A 84 11.70 9.45 13.71
CA PRO A 84 12.03 8.55 12.60
C PRO A 84 12.18 7.09 13.06
N GLU A 85 11.78 6.14 12.21
CA GLU A 85 11.81 4.70 12.51
C GLU A 85 13.21 4.21 12.91
N ALA A 86 14.25 4.85 12.38
CA ALA A 86 15.64 4.62 12.73
C ALA A 86 15.95 4.90 14.21
N ASP A 87 15.31 5.90 14.82
CA ASP A 87 15.58 6.32 16.21
C ASP A 87 15.08 5.29 17.23
N TRP A 88 13.97 4.62 16.93
CA TRP A 88 13.42 3.56 17.78
C TRP A 88 14.24 2.26 17.73
N LEU A 89 14.98 2.06 16.64
CA LEU A 89 15.87 0.90 16.42
C LEU A 89 17.35 1.28 16.58
N ALA A 90 17.66 2.50 17.04
CA ALA A 90 19.03 3.02 17.11
C ALA A 90 19.84 2.45 18.28
N ASP A 91 19.20 2.17 19.42
CA ASP A 91 19.89 1.80 20.65
C ASP A 91 19.62 0.35 21.07
N GLU A 92 20.65 -0.49 20.93
CA GLU A 92 20.66 -1.91 21.35
C GLU A 92 20.36 -2.09 22.86
N GLN A 93 20.60 -1.07 23.68
CA GLN A 93 20.39 -1.13 25.13
C GLN A 93 18.99 -0.73 25.57
N GLN A 94 18.11 -0.38 24.63
CA GLN A 94 16.76 0.13 24.91
C GLN A 94 15.71 -0.67 24.13
N GLU A 95 15.70 -1.98 24.30
CA GLU A 95 14.78 -2.92 23.65
C GLU A 95 13.29 -2.56 23.82
N GLY A 96 12.91 -1.95 24.95
CA GLY A 96 11.54 -1.47 25.18
C GLY A 96 11.08 -0.38 24.22
N ARG A 97 12.01 0.39 23.65
CA ARG A 97 11.71 1.35 22.57
C ARG A 97 11.42 0.61 21.26
N MET A 98 12.04 -0.55 21.03
CA MET A 98 11.84 -1.29 19.78
C MET A 98 10.45 -1.93 19.71
N MET A 99 9.86 -2.35 20.83
CA MET A 99 8.54 -3.01 20.84
C MET A 99 7.45 -2.22 20.09
N PRO A 100 7.20 -0.92 20.39
CA PRO A 100 6.28 -0.09 19.62
C PRO A 100 6.51 -0.12 18.10
N ALA A 101 7.77 -0.07 17.68
CA ALA A 101 8.21 -0.07 16.29
C ALA A 101 7.83 -1.36 15.58
N LEU A 102 8.21 -2.48 16.20
CA LEU A 102 8.05 -3.82 15.65
C LEU A 102 6.57 -4.16 15.50
N LEU A 103 5.75 -3.86 16.51
CA LEU A 103 4.31 -4.10 16.46
C LEU A 103 3.60 -3.27 15.37
N MET A 104 4.05 -2.04 15.13
CA MET A 104 3.55 -1.24 14.00
C MET A 104 3.94 -1.88 12.67
N LEU A 105 5.20 -2.25 12.49
CA LEU A 105 5.70 -2.87 11.25
C LEU A 105 5.06 -4.24 10.97
N GLN A 106 4.63 -4.97 11.99
CA GLN A 106 3.81 -6.17 11.83
C GLN A 106 2.42 -5.85 11.25
N GLN A 107 1.81 -4.72 11.64
CA GLN A 107 0.52 -4.29 11.08
C GLN A 107 0.66 -3.63 9.69
N TYR A 108 1.75 -2.90 9.48
CA TYR A 108 2.06 -2.15 8.25
C TYR A 108 3.39 -2.59 7.64
N PRO A 109 3.50 -3.85 7.19
CA PRO A 109 4.74 -4.41 6.66
C PRO A 109 5.29 -3.67 5.43
N ASN A 110 4.45 -2.91 4.74
CA ASN A 110 4.85 -2.06 3.61
C ASN A 110 5.70 -0.85 4.01
N LYS A 111 5.76 -0.51 5.31
CA LYS A 111 6.58 0.59 5.83
C LYS A 111 8.01 0.16 6.15
N LEU A 112 8.30 -1.14 6.17
CA LEU A 112 9.67 -1.61 6.37
C LEU A 112 10.53 -1.31 5.13
N SER A 113 11.37 -0.28 5.24
CA SER A 113 12.37 0.05 4.21
C SER A 113 13.54 -0.95 4.21
N ASN A 114 14.29 -1.00 3.11
CA ASN A 114 15.49 -1.85 3.02
C ASN A 114 16.51 -1.53 4.13
N GLU A 115 16.69 -0.26 4.47
CA GLU A 115 17.62 0.17 5.52
C GLU A 115 17.18 -0.38 6.89
N LEU A 116 15.89 -0.24 7.22
CA LEU A 116 15.35 -0.79 8.46
C LEU A 116 15.40 -2.31 8.48
N GLN A 117 15.14 -2.97 7.36
CA GLN A 117 15.27 -4.42 7.25
C GLN A 117 16.69 -4.88 7.59
N GLN A 118 17.71 -4.23 7.03
CA GLN A 118 19.11 -4.54 7.35
C GLN A 118 19.43 -4.26 8.83
N ARG A 119 18.89 -3.18 9.38
CA ARG A 119 19.04 -2.85 10.80
C ARG A 119 18.43 -3.93 11.69
N LEU A 120 17.21 -4.39 11.39
CA LEU A 120 16.55 -5.47 12.13
C LEU A 120 17.33 -6.79 12.06
N LEU A 121 17.83 -7.16 10.88
CA LEU A 121 18.67 -8.35 10.69
C LEU A 121 19.96 -8.29 11.53
N TYR A 122 20.57 -7.12 11.62
CA TYR A 122 21.75 -6.90 12.46
C TYR A 122 21.43 -7.02 13.96
N LEU A 123 20.33 -6.41 14.40
CA LEU A 123 19.92 -6.37 15.80
C LEU A 123 19.45 -7.74 16.33
N LYS A 124 18.75 -8.51 15.50
CA LYS A 124 18.07 -9.76 15.88
C LYS A 124 18.90 -10.70 16.78
N ASN A 125 20.19 -10.85 16.50
CA ASN A 125 21.07 -11.79 17.21
C ASN A 125 21.72 -11.23 18.48
N LYS A 126 21.53 -9.93 18.77
CA LYS A 126 22.16 -9.22 19.89
C LYS A 126 21.21 -8.93 21.05
N LEU A 127 19.91 -9.06 20.80
CA LEU A 127 18.85 -8.69 21.73
C LEU A 127 18.31 -9.88 22.51
N ASN A 128 17.54 -9.58 23.56
CA ASN A 128 16.79 -10.55 24.36
C ASN A 128 15.92 -11.45 23.46
N PRO A 129 15.76 -12.75 23.79
CA PRO A 129 14.94 -13.68 23.00
C PRO A 129 13.51 -13.20 22.68
N ILE A 130 12.91 -12.40 23.57
CA ILE A 130 11.56 -11.86 23.35
C ILE A 130 11.57 -10.85 22.19
N THR A 131 12.47 -9.87 22.23
CA THR A 131 12.60 -8.87 21.16
C THR A 131 13.06 -9.51 19.86
N ARG A 132 13.93 -10.52 19.95
CA ARG A 132 14.32 -11.34 18.79
C ARG A 132 13.12 -11.98 18.11
N ALA A 133 12.22 -12.60 18.89
CA ALA A 133 11.00 -13.21 18.35
C ALA A 133 10.11 -12.17 17.65
N LEU A 134 9.95 -10.98 18.23
CA LEU A 134 9.22 -9.87 17.59
C LEU A 134 9.86 -9.41 16.28
N ILE A 135 11.20 -9.33 16.22
CA ILE A 135 11.92 -9.01 14.99
C ILE A 135 11.71 -10.09 13.93
N GLU A 136 11.82 -11.36 14.30
CA GLU A 136 11.60 -12.49 13.38
C GLU A 136 10.18 -12.48 12.81
N GLU A 137 9.19 -12.25 13.68
CA GLU A 137 7.80 -12.09 13.27
C GLU A 137 7.65 -10.89 12.32
N THR A 138 8.21 -9.72 12.65
CA THR A 138 8.16 -8.53 11.79
C THR A 138 8.73 -8.80 10.39
N LEU A 139 9.87 -9.49 10.31
CA LEU A 139 10.51 -9.85 9.05
C LEU A 139 9.67 -10.87 8.25
N ASP A 140 9.05 -11.84 8.92
CA ASP A 140 8.14 -12.81 8.29
C ASP A 140 6.88 -12.14 7.72
N TYR A 141 6.28 -11.20 8.46
CA TYR A 141 5.14 -10.40 7.98
C TYR A 141 5.52 -9.58 6.74
N HIS A 142 6.69 -8.94 6.74
CA HIS A 142 7.19 -8.22 5.58
C HIS A 142 7.44 -9.14 4.38
N LYS A 143 8.05 -10.32 4.59
CA LYS A 143 8.26 -11.31 3.54
C LYS A 143 6.93 -11.74 2.89
N LYS A 144 5.95 -12.13 3.71
CA LYS A 144 4.60 -12.50 3.25
C LYS A 144 3.91 -11.36 2.50
N TYR A 145 4.07 -10.12 2.97
CA TYR A 145 3.56 -8.93 2.26
C TYR A 145 4.20 -8.79 0.87
N MET A 146 5.52 -8.92 0.75
CA MET A 146 6.24 -8.80 -0.52
C MET A 146 5.88 -9.93 -1.50
N GLU A 147 5.70 -11.16 -1.02
CA GLU A 147 5.22 -12.28 -1.82
C GLU A 147 3.82 -11.99 -2.39
N ARG A 148 2.89 -11.58 -1.54
CA ARG A 148 1.51 -11.21 -1.94
C ARG A 148 1.46 -10.00 -2.87
N LEU A 149 2.34 -9.01 -2.67
CA LEU A 149 2.49 -7.88 -3.58
C LEU A 149 2.92 -8.35 -4.97
N GLY A 150 3.92 -9.24 -5.05
CA GLY A 150 4.37 -9.82 -6.31
C GLY A 150 3.27 -10.63 -7.02
N GLU A 151 2.51 -11.42 -6.27
CA GLU A 151 1.38 -12.17 -6.79
C GLU A 151 0.24 -11.27 -7.29
N THR A 152 -0.10 -10.21 -6.55
CA THR A 152 -1.13 -9.24 -6.93
C THR A 152 -0.74 -8.48 -8.20
N LYS A 153 0.53 -8.06 -8.33
CA LYS A 153 1.04 -7.45 -9.56
C LYS A 153 0.86 -8.36 -10.77
N LYS A 154 1.20 -9.66 -10.65
CA LYS A 154 1.00 -10.64 -11.73
C LYS A 154 -0.47 -10.78 -12.11
N TYR A 155 -1.36 -10.81 -11.13
CA TYR A 155 -2.80 -10.92 -11.36
C TYR A 155 -3.37 -9.67 -12.05
N LEU A 156 -3.01 -8.45 -11.60
CA LEU A 156 -3.46 -7.21 -12.23
C LEU A 156 -2.93 -7.05 -13.66
N SER A 157 -1.68 -7.43 -13.92
CA SER A 157 -1.17 -7.54 -15.30
C SER A 157 -2.00 -8.49 -16.15
N HIS A 158 -2.40 -9.64 -15.59
CA HIS A 158 -3.24 -10.60 -16.28
C HIS A 158 -4.64 -10.04 -16.57
N LEU A 159 -5.27 -9.35 -15.61
CA LEU A 159 -6.56 -8.69 -15.80
C LEU A 159 -6.51 -7.63 -16.89
N LEU A 160 -5.45 -6.82 -16.95
CA LEU A 160 -5.26 -5.87 -18.04
C LEU A 160 -5.16 -6.57 -19.39
N ILE A 161 -4.35 -7.63 -19.50
CA ILE A 161 -4.21 -8.41 -20.73
C ILE A 161 -5.56 -9.00 -21.14
N GLN A 162 -6.31 -9.58 -20.20
CA GLN A 162 -7.67 -10.09 -20.44
C GLN A 162 -8.61 -8.98 -20.93
N TYR A 163 -8.61 -7.81 -20.28
CA TYR A 163 -9.41 -6.67 -20.71
C TYR A 163 -9.09 -6.27 -22.16
N MET A 164 -7.80 -6.20 -22.52
CA MET A 164 -7.39 -5.90 -23.89
C MET A 164 -7.82 -6.98 -24.90
N HIS A 165 -7.78 -8.26 -24.52
CA HIS A 165 -8.33 -9.34 -25.33
C HIS A 165 -9.85 -9.22 -25.50
N SER A 166 -10.57 -8.88 -24.44
CA SER A 166 -12.02 -8.67 -24.50
C SER A 166 -12.39 -7.46 -25.36
N MET A 167 -11.55 -6.41 -25.36
CA MET A 167 -11.70 -5.26 -26.26
C MET A 167 -11.51 -5.67 -27.72
N ALA A 168 -10.47 -6.44 -28.04
CA ALA A 168 -10.22 -6.93 -29.40
C ALA A 168 -11.34 -7.84 -29.92
N ASN A 169 -11.94 -8.67 -29.05
CA ASN A 169 -13.00 -9.61 -29.40
C ASN A 169 -14.43 -9.07 -29.19
N GLN A 170 -14.57 -7.81 -28.76
CA GLN A 170 -15.86 -7.20 -28.38
C GLN A 170 -16.66 -8.03 -27.35
N ASN A 171 -15.97 -8.69 -26.41
CA ASN A 171 -16.63 -9.38 -25.30
C ASN A 171 -17.12 -8.37 -24.25
N MET A 172 -18.29 -7.78 -24.51
CA MET A 172 -18.88 -6.75 -23.65
C MET A 172 -19.24 -7.25 -22.25
N SER A 173 -19.49 -8.55 -22.08
CA SER A 173 -19.77 -9.11 -20.75
C SER A 173 -18.55 -8.99 -19.83
N ASP A 174 -17.37 -9.35 -20.33
CA ASP A 174 -16.13 -9.28 -19.55
C ASP A 174 -15.69 -7.83 -19.31
N ILE A 175 -15.87 -6.96 -20.30
CA ILE A 175 -15.55 -5.54 -20.18
C ILE A 175 -16.47 -4.91 -19.14
N ASP A 176 -17.78 -5.11 -19.24
CA ASP A 176 -18.75 -4.62 -18.26
C ASP A 176 -18.45 -5.12 -16.85
N ALA A 177 -18.12 -6.42 -16.71
CA ALA A 177 -17.81 -7.02 -15.43
C ALA A 177 -16.60 -6.38 -14.75
N LEU A 178 -15.61 -5.88 -15.49
CA LEU A 178 -14.38 -5.33 -14.91
C LEU A 178 -14.52 -3.86 -14.46
N TRP A 179 -15.44 -3.09 -15.03
CA TRP A 179 -15.65 -1.70 -14.63
C TRP A 179 -16.39 -1.56 -13.30
N LEU A 180 -15.96 -0.60 -12.48
CA LEU A 180 -16.63 -0.23 -11.25
C LEU A 180 -17.95 0.49 -11.57
N ASP A 181 -19.04 0.05 -10.95
CA ASP A 181 -20.35 0.68 -11.09
C ASP A 181 -20.52 1.85 -10.12
N THR A 182 -19.90 2.98 -10.45
CA THR A 182 -20.06 4.24 -9.72
C THR A 182 -20.09 5.43 -10.70
N PRO A 183 -20.78 6.54 -10.38
CA PRO A 183 -20.83 7.73 -11.24
C PRO A 183 -19.46 8.36 -11.54
N GLU A 184 -18.50 8.17 -10.63
CA GLU A 184 -17.16 8.73 -10.71
C GLU A 184 -16.22 7.93 -11.62
N SER A 185 -16.54 6.67 -11.95
CA SER A 185 -15.75 5.86 -12.88
C SER A 185 -15.55 6.63 -14.19
N CYS A 186 -14.31 6.67 -14.68
CA CYS A 186 -13.93 7.57 -15.76
C CYS A 186 -13.08 6.89 -16.84
N PHE A 187 -13.45 7.11 -18.10
CA PHE A 187 -12.69 6.70 -19.27
C PHE A 187 -12.26 7.95 -20.07
N ILE A 188 -10.96 8.17 -20.17
CA ILE A 188 -10.33 9.26 -20.91
C ILE A 188 -9.56 8.63 -22.06
N THR A 189 -9.90 9.02 -23.28
CA THR A 189 -9.30 8.51 -24.51
C THR A 189 -9.07 9.65 -25.50
N PRO A 190 -8.00 9.60 -26.33
CA PRO A 190 -7.74 10.60 -27.36
C PRO A 190 -8.83 10.72 -28.42
N TYR A 191 -9.74 9.75 -28.52
CA TYR A 191 -10.86 9.74 -29.45
C TYR A 191 -12.09 10.50 -28.94
N SER A 192 -12.03 11.10 -27.75
CA SER A 192 -13.11 11.90 -27.18
C SER A 192 -12.59 13.21 -26.60
N ASP A 193 -13.26 14.32 -26.93
CA ASP A 193 -12.92 15.64 -26.41
C ASP A 193 -13.24 15.80 -24.92
N LYS A 194 -14.03 14.89 -24.34
CA LYS A 194 -14.49 14.97 -22.95
C LYS A 194 -14.34 13.62 -22.25
N PRO A 195 -14.00 13.62 -20.94
CA PRO A 195 -14.03 12.40 -20.13
C PRO A 195 -15.42 11.75 -20.13
N ILE A 196 -15.47 10.44 -20.33
CA ILE A 196 -16.71 9.65 -20.28
C ILE A 196 -16.86 9.11 -18.87
N LYS A 197 -17.94 9.51 -18.18
CA LYS A 197 -18.18 9.18 -16.78
C LYS A 197 -19.35 8.23 -16.60
N GLY A 198 -19.23 7.36 -15.60
CA GLY A 198 -20.21 6.35 -15.24
C GLY A 198 -20.14 5.10 -16.13
N LYS A 199 -20.19 3.93 -15.49
CA LYS A 199 -20.02 2.62 -16.14
C LYS A 199 -20.86 2.46 -17.41
N SER A 200 -22.17 2.69 -17.35
CA SER A 200 -23.05 2.50 -18.52
C SER A 200 -22.66 3.36 -19.73
N ASN A 201 -22.20 4.60 -19.50
CA ASN A 201 -21.75 5.48 -20.59
C ASN A 201 -20.44 5.01 -21.19
N ILE A 202 -19.51 4.54 -20.34
CA ILE A 202 -18.22 3.98 -20.76
C ILE A 202 -18.44 2.75 -21.64
N ILE A 203 -19.26 1.80 -21.19
CA ILE A 203 -19.55 0.57 -21.96
C ILE A 203 -20.24 0.92 -23.30
N ASN A 204 -21.19 1.85 -23.29
CA ASN A 204 -21.84 2.31 -24.52
C ASN A 204 -20.86 3.00 -25.49
N PHE A 205 -19.90 3.76 -24.96
CA PHE A 205 -18.87 4.38 -25.77
C PHE A 205 -17.96 3.34 -26.40
N ILE A 206 -17.43 2.40 -25.60
CA ILE A 206 -16.57 1.31 -26.05
C ILE A 206 -17.25 0.51 -27.16
N LYS A 207 -18.50 0.10 -26.94
CA LYS A 207 -19.29 -0.68 -27.91
C LYS A 207 -19.45 0.01 -29.27
N LYS A 208 -19.48 1.35 -29.30
CA LYS A 208 -19.76 2.14 -30.52
C LYS A 208 -18.50 2.63 -31.23
N HIS A 209 -17.39 2.83 -30.51
CA HIS A 209 -16.23 3.57 -31.02
C HIS A 209 -14.91 2.81 -30.92
N VAL A 210 -14.86 1.68 -30.22
CA VAL A 210 -13.66 0.85 -30.16
C VAL A 210 -13.78 -0.24 -31.21
N ASP A 211 -13.12 -0.01 -32.34
CA ASP A 211 -12.99 -0.98 -33.42
C ASP A 211 -12.30 -2.26 -32.93
N GLN A 212 -12.52 -3.38 -33.64
CA GLN A 212 -11.86 -4.69 -33.43
C GLN A 212 -10.37 -4.63 -33.80
N LEU A 213 -9.64 -3.80 -33.10
CA LEU A 213 -8.22 -3.59 -33.29
C LEU A 213 -7.46 -4.45 -32.29
N ILE A 214 -6.48 -5.19 -32.78
CA ILE A 214 -5.63 -6.04 -31.95
C ILE A 214 -4.54 -5.16 -31.36
N TYR A 215 -4.50 -5.05 -30.03
CA TYR A 215 -3.46 -4.32 -29.33
C TYR A 215 -2.49 -5.27 -28.63
N HIS A 216 -1.22 -4.88 -28.60
CA HIS A 216 -0.19 -5.47 -27.77
C HIS A 216 0.09 -4.54 -26.59
N ILE A 217 0.16 -5.10 -25.39
CA ILE A 217 0.59 -4.37 -24.18
C ILE A 217 2.02 -4.77 -23.85
N SER A 218 2.86 -3.77 -23.61
CA SER A 218 4.24 -3.94 -23.15
C SER A 218 4.60 -2.92 -22.07
N ASN A 219 5.77 -3.07 -21.44
CA ASN A 219 6.29 -2.15 -20.42
C ASN A 219 5.30 -1.87 -19.27
N VAL A 220 4.67 -2.93 -18.76
CA VAL A 220 3.72 -2.82 -17.64
C VAL A 220 4.48 -2.52 -16.35
N ASP A 221 4.22 -1.35 -15.78
CA ASP A 221 4.63 -0.99 -14.43
C ASP A 221 3.39 -0.83 -13.53
N ILE A 222 3.54 -1.21 -12.26
CA ILE A 222 2.41 -1.28 -11.33
C ILE A 222 2.82 -0.73 -9.97
N GLU A 223 2.14 0.34 -9.57
CA GLU A 223 2.20 0.94 -8.24
C GLU A 223 0.97 0.52 -7.44
N ILE A 224 1.16 -0.21 -6.34
CA ILE A 224 0.06 -0.76 -5.53
C ILE A 224 0.17 -0.28 -4.09
N ASP A 225 -0.92 0.26 -3.54
CA ASP A 225 -1.14 0.37 -2.12
C ASP A 225 -2.12 -0.75 -1.69
N LEU A 226 -1.55 -1.88 -1.25
CA LEU A 226 -2.33 -3.06 -0.86
C LEU A 226 -3.25 -2.81 0.34
N ILE A 227 -2.90 -1.84 1.20
CA ILE A 227 -3.72 -1.48 2.37
C ILE A 227 -4.94 -0.72 1.93
N LYS A 228 -4.76 0.28 1.06
CA LYS A 228 -5.88 1.07 0.53
C LYS A 228 -6.68 0.32 -0.52
N GLY A 229 -6.13 -0.75 -1.07
CA GLY A 229 -6.74 -1.48 -2.18
C GLY A 229 -6.80 -0.63 -3.44
N ILE A 230 -5.80 0.22 -3.67
CA ILE A 230 -5.71 1.10 -4.85
C ILE A 230 -4.45 0.72 -5.61
N THR A 231 -4.56 0.64 -6.93
CA THR A 231 -3.44 0.38 -7.83
C THR A 231 -3.46 1.34 -9.00
N HIS A 232 -2.29 1.85 -9.38
CA HIS A 232 -2.06 2.49 -10.67
C HIS A 232 -1.20 1.58 -11.53
N LEU A 233 -1.72 1.24 -12.71
CA LEU A 233 -1.00 0.47 -13.70
C LEU A 233 -0.67 1.36 -14.89
N TYR A 234 0.59 1.39 -15.27
CA TYR A 234 1.09 2.08 -16.45
C TYR A 234 1.53 1.07 -17.48
N ALA A 235 1.17 1.25 -18.75
CA ALA A 235 1.65 0.38 -19.81
C ALA A 235 1.71 1.08 -21.17
N LEU A 236 2.47 0.51 -22.09
CA LEU A 236 2.48 0.90 -23.49
C LEU A 236 1.49 0.01 -24.28
N LYS A 237 0.44 0.64 -24.80
CA LYS A 237 -0.55 0.05 -25.70
C LYS A 237 -0.13 0.31 -27.15
N THR A 238 0.25 -0.74 -27.86
CA THR A 238 0.67 -0.68 -29.27
C THR A 238 -0.34 -1.38 -30.16
N LEU A 239 -0.83 -0.72 -31.20
CA LEU A 239 -1.66 -1.34 -32.22
C LEU A 239 -0.85 -2.38 -33.00
N LYS A 240 -1.28 -3.64 -33.04
CA LYS A 240 -0.71 -4.64 -33.94
C LYS A 240 -1.25 -4.38 -35.35
N THR A 241 -0.43 -3.78 -36.19
CA THR A 241 -0.72 -3.69 -37.63
C THR A 241 -0.49 -5.06 -38.27
N GLU A 242 -1.47 -5.96 -38.15
CA GLU A 242 -1.59 -7.04 -39.14
C GLU A 242 -2.34 -6.44 -40.33
N SER A 243 -1.65 -6.31 -41.47
CA SER A 243 -2.24 -5.87 -42.73
C SER A 243 -3.25 -6.91 -43.21
N LYS A 244 -4.49 -6.84 -42.73
CA LYS A 244 -5.62 -7.24 -43.56
C LYS A 244 -6.05 -5.98 -44.28
N GLU A 245 -5.77 -5.95 -45.58
CA GLU A 245 -6.24 -4.92 -46.50
C GLU A 245 -7.73 -4.68 -46.25
N ASN A 246 -8.06 -3.61 -45.53
CA ASN A 246 -9.38 -3.02 -45.54
C ASN A 246 -9.26 -1.57 -45.09
N HIS A 247 -9.37 -0.70 -46.11
CA HIS A 247 -9.80 0.69 -46.04
C HIS A 247 -9.49 1.47 -44.76
N ILE A 248 -8.21 1.73 -44.49
CA ILE A 248 -7.83 2.83 -43.61
C ILE A 248 -7.93 4.12 -44.43
N SER A 249 -8.84 5.00 -44.03
CA SER A 249 -9.01 6.34 -44.61
C SER A 249 -7.68 7.10 -44.63
N LYS A 250 -7.37 7.74 -45.75
CA LYS A 250 -6.12 8.48 -46.05
C LYS A 250 -5.90 9.77 -45.25
N GLU A 251 -6.46 9.92 -44.07
CA GLU A 251 -6.36 11.17 -43.30
C GLU A 251 -5.75 10.92 -41.92
N LYS A 252 -4.45 11.24 -41.84
CA LYS A 252 -3.51 11.17 -40.70
C LYS A 252 -2.99 9.77 -40.35
N PRO A 253 -1.67 9.60 -40.16
CA PRO A 253 -1.13 8.35 -39.64
C PRO A 253 -1.69 8.14 -38.23
N ALA A 254 -2.48 7.09 -38.05
CA ALA A 254 -2.96 6.71 -36.72
C ALA A 254 -1.75 6.49 -35.83
N SER A 255 -1.69 7.19 -34.69
CA SER A 255 -0.68 6.92 -33.68
C SER A 255 -0.85 5.45 -33.25
N THR A 256 0.16 4.64 -33.56
CA THR A 256 0.15 3.20 -33.30
C THR A 256 0.47 2.88 -31.84
N GLN A 257 0.71 3.89 -31.00
CA GLN A 257 1.18 3.74 -29.62
C GLN A 257 0.52 4.75 -28.68
N ALA A 258 0.01 4.26 -27.56
CA ALA A 258 -0.52 5.06 -26.46
C ALA A 258 0.05 4.58 -25.13
N ILE A 259 0.37 5.52 -24.25
CA ILE A 259 0.58 5.22 -22.83
C ILE A 259 -0.79 5.14 -22.18
N ILE A 260 -1.02 4.07 -21.43
CA ILE A 260 -2.23 3.91 -20.65
C ILE A 260 -1.91 3.99 -19.16
N ASN A 261 -2.77 4.66 -18.41
CA ASN A 261 -2.85 4.60 -16.96
C ASN A 261 -4.21 4.01 -16.58
N VAL A 262 -4.19 2.90 -15.85
CA VAL A 262 -5.39 2.19 -15.40
C VAL A 262 -5.37 2.13 -13.88
N GLU A 263 -6.37 2.74 -13.26
CA GLU A 263 -6.57 2.68 -11.82
C GLU A 263 -7.52 1.54 -11.48
N PHE A 264 -7.04 0.60 -10.67
CA PHE A 264 -7.87 -0.46 -10.10
C PHE A 264 -8.15 -0.19 -8.63
N VAL A 265 -9.39 -0.44 -8.22
CA VAL A 265 -9.79 -0.43 -6.81
C VAL A 265 -10.32 -1.79 -6.37
N ARG A 266 -9.97 -2.20 -5.17
CA ARG A 266 -10.43 -3.44 -4.54
C ARG A 266 -11.71 -3.17 -3.74
N LEU A 267 -12.77 -3.94 -3.99
CA LEU A 267 -14.04 -3.76 -3.28
C LEU A 267 -14.06 -4.32 -1.85
N ASP A 268 -13.17 -5.27 -1.55
CA ASP A 268 -13.09 -6.00 -0.28
C ASP A 268 -11.90 -5.51 0.57
N VAL A 269 -11.79 -4.20 0.80
CA VAL A 269 -10.80 -3.65 1.75
C VAL A 269 -11.39 -3.67 3.16
N PRO A 270 -11.05 -4.63 4.04
CA PRO A 270 -11.50 -4.57 5.43
C PRO A 270 -10.86 -3.37 6.12
N SER A 271 -11.71 -2.47 6.64
CA SER A 271 -11.32 -1.16 7.18
C SER A 271 -10.37 -1.21 8.38
N CYS A 272 -10.19 -2.37 9.03
CA CYS A 272 -9.49 -2.47 10.32
C CYS A 272 -8.76 -3.81 10.58
N GLN A 273 -8.57 -4.69 9.59
CA GLN A 273 -7.86 -5.96 9.83
C GLN A 273 -6.39 -5.88 9.38
N PRO A 274 -5.45 -6.50 10.12
CA PRO A 274 -4.08 -6.66 9.65
C PRO A 274 -4.11 -7.27 8.26
N ILE A 275 -3.31 -6.70 7.35
CA ILE A 275 -3.18 -7.10 5.93
C ILE A 275 -3.04 -8.61 5.80
N LEU A 276 -2.55 -9.34 6.80
CA LEU A 276 -2.37 -10.78 6.65
C LEU A 276 -3.62 -11.65 6.79
N LYS A 277 -4.66 -11.23 7.52
CA LYS A 277 -5.88 -12.05 7.74
C LYS A 277 -6.98 -11.86 6.66
N GLY A 278 -6.98 -10.75 5.93
CA GLY A 278 -7.96 -10.47 4.87
C GLY A 278 -7.57 -10.99 3.48
N PHE A 279 -6.65 -11.96 3.41
CA PHE A 279 -5.95 -12.36 2.19
C PHE A 279 -5.98 -13.87 1.95
N ASP A 280 -6.73 -14.66 2.72
CA ASP A 280 -6.85 -16.09 2.42
C ASP A 280 -7.57 -16.34 1.07
N ASP A 281 -8.28 -15.34 0.55
CA ASP A 281 -8.91 -15.30 -0.79
C ASP A 281 -8.20 -14.37 -1.81
N TRP A 282 -6.88 -14.15 -1.67
CA TRP A 282 -6.11 -13.17 -2.43
C TRP A 282 -6.15 -13.28 -3.97
N ARG A 283 -6.62 -14.40 -4.54
CA ARG A 283 -6.82 -14.57 -5.99
C ARG A 283 -8.11 -13.94 -6.52
N LEU A 284 -8.99 -13.47 -5.62
CA LEU A 284 -10.38 -13.08 -5.93
C LEU A 284 -10.80 -11.78 -5.24
N GLY A 285 -9.86 -10.86 -4.98
CA GLY A 285 -10.24 -9.48 -4.70
C GLY A 285 -11.02 -8.96 -5.91
N ASN A 286 -12.22 -8.43 -5.69
CA ASN A 286 -13.06 -7.82 -6.72
C ASN A 286 -12.41 -6.51 -7.19
N TRP A 287 -11.28 -6.61 -7.90
CA TRP A 287 -10.60 -5.48 -8.49
C TRP A 287 -11.42 -4.98 -9.67
N LYS A 288 -11.76 -3.70 -9.64
CA LYS A 288 -12.52 -3.04 -10.69
C LYS A 288 -11.71 -1.87 -11.25
N ILE A 289 -11.80 -1.67 -12.56
CA ILE A 289 -11.30 -0.45 -13.19
C ILE A 289 -12.17 0.69 -12.68
N TYR A 290 -11.53 1.65 -12.04
CA TYR A 290 -12.14 2.90 -11.60
C TYR A 290 -11.85 4.01 -12.61
N ASN A 291 -10.58 4.16 -12.98
CA ASN A 291 -10.15 5.15 -13.97
C ASN A 291 -9.32 4.50 -15.07
N TRP A 292 -9.48 5.02 -16.27
CA TRP A 292 -8.67 4.66 -17.42
C TRP A 292 -8.31 5.93 -18.19
N THR A 293 -7.04 6.13 -18.47
CA THR A 293 -6.54 7.26 -19.25
C THR A 293 -5.60 6.76 -20.34
N GLU A 294 -5.85 7.16 -21.59
CA GLU A 294 -4.94 6.91 -22.71
C GLU A 294 -4.38 8.24 -23.22
N VAL A 295 -3.07 8.26 -23.50
CA VAL A 295 -2.38 9.41 -24.09
C VAL A 295 -1.49 8.90 -25.21
N PHE A 296 -1.59 9.48 -26.41
CA PHE A 296 -0.67 9.13 -27.50
C PHE A 296 0.75 9.58 -27.19
N THR A 297 1.74 8.79 -27.60
CA THR A 297 3.17 9.12 -27.40
C THR A 297 3.65 10.30 -28.25
N TYR A 298 2.76 10.95 -29.01
CA TYR A 298 3.04 12.19 -29.74
C TYR A 298 2.39 13.38 -29.04
N SER A 299 3.09 13.96 -28.08
CA SER A 299 2.92 15.36 -27.73
C SER A 299 4.27 16.07 -27.89
N GLN A 300 4.62 16.39 -29.14
CA GLN A 300 5.43 17.57 -29.38
C GLN A 300 4.49 18.77 -29.18
N PHE A 301 4.44 19.29 -27.96
CA PHE A 301 4.15 20.69 -27.71
C PHE A 301 5.37 21.29 -27.02
#